data_AF-A0A843GIL6-F1
#
_entry.id   AF-A0A843GIL6-F1
#
_cell.length_a   1.000
_cell.length_b   1.000
_cell.length_c   1.000
_cell.angle_alpha   90.00
_cell.angle_beta   90.00
_cell.angle_gamma   90.00
#
_symmetry.space_group_name_H-M   'P 1'
#
loop_
_entity.id
_entity.type
_entity.pdbx_description
1 polymer ?
#
loop_
_entity_poly.entity_id
_entity_poly.type
_entity_poly.pdbx_seq_one_letter_code
_entity_poly.pdbx_strand_id
1 'polypeptide(L)'
;MITIATAECFTHGILAREIHALAQNYEDDFASNYSYLVNKVQKDCLKDAILDDKCDIFDLSNLSVTCGLFIPTLDAVKSILKIDDPVEPLKLIKGIKVYDDIGDIEMSILMAEAAKKISDSYVGIGTTAGIGYGGIAIVDDDVIISTSSDVSADLIKANSNDMYMRQKRGIEKTLEILIYYLNGNFERIKSLNNVNIIYK
;
A
#
# COMPACT_ATOMS: atom_id res chain seq x y z
N MET A 1 10.49 3.92 16.54
CA MET A 1 9.36 4.21 15.64
C MET A 1 9.67 3.68 14.26
N ILE A 2 8.70 3.05 13.61
CA ILE A 2 8.80 2.64 12.21
C ILE A 2 8.28 3.79 11.34
N THR A 3 9.13 4.31 10.47
CA THR A 3 8.76 5.38 9.52
C THR A 3 8.23 4.79 8.22
N ILE A 4 7.12 5.34 7.72
CA ILE A 4 6.44 4.90 6.50
C ILE A 4 6.33 6.06 5.53
N ALA A 5 6.61 5.80 4.24
CA ALA A 5 6.30 6.70 3.15
C ALA A 5 5.40 6.01 2.12
N THR A 6 4.43 6.74 1.57
CA THR A 6 3.55 6.23 0.52
C THR A 6 3.70 7.02 -0.78
N ALA A 7 3.68 6.30 -1.91
CA ALA A 7 3.45 6.84 -3.24
C ALA A 7 2.22 6.17 -3.84
N GLU A 8 1.14 6.93 -3.98
CA GLU A 8 -0.19 6.42 -4.27
C GLU A 8 -0.71 6.96 -5.59
N CYS A 9 -1.38 6.11 -6.36
CA CYS A 9 -2.25 6.53 -7.47
C CYS A 9 -3.68 6.22 -7.10
N PHE A 10 -4.17 5.00 -7.33
CA PHE A 10 -5.58 4.67 -7.23
C PHE A 10 -6.15 4.71 -5.79
N THR A 11 -5.28 4.73 -4.77
CA THR A 11 -5.67 4.93 -3.36
C THR A 11 -5.70 6.40 -2.93
N HIS A 12 -5.34 7.34 -3.81
CA HIS A 12 -5.59 8.78 -3.67
C HIS A 12 -4.95 9.46 -2.44
N GLY A 13 -3.88 8.91 -1.86
CA GLY A 13 -3.28 9.46 -0.63
C GLY A 13 -4.04 9.06 0.65
N ILE A 14 -5.07 8.21 0.52
CA ILE A 14 -5.88 7.75 1.65
C ILE A 14 -5.04 6.83 2.55
N LEU A 15 -4.12 6.03 2.01
CA LEU A 15 -3.31 5.15 2.85
C LEU A 15 -2.46 5.93 3.84
N ALA A 16 -1.71 6.94 3.38
CA ALA A 16 -0.93 7.80 4.27
C ALA A 16 -1.78 8.43 5.36
N ARG A 17 -2.96 8.95 5.01
CA ARG A 17 -3.90 9.55 5.97
C ARG A 17 -4.36 8.52 7.01
N GLU A 18 -4.78 7.34 6.57
CA GLU A 18 -5.32 6.31 7.45
C GLU A 18 -4.25 5.74 8.38
N ILE A 19 -3.04 5.46 7.86
CA ILE A 19 -1.89 5.02 8.66
C ILE A 19 -1.54 6.08 9.72
N HIS A 20 -1.52 7.37 9.34
CA HIS A 20 -1.28 8.46 10.26
C HIS A 20 -2.35 8.54 11.36
N ALA A 21 -3.63 8.48 10.99
CA ALA A 21 -4.74 8.52 11.95
C ALA A 21 -4.67 7.36 12.95
N LEU A 22 -4.33 6.14 12.49
CA LEU A 22 -4.13 4.97 13.35
C LEU A 22 -2.93 5.16 14.30
N ALA A 23 -1.82 5.68 13.79
CA ALA A 23 -0.61 5.92 14.58
C ALA A 23 -0.80 6.98 15.66
N GLN A 24 -1.60 8.02 15.37
CA GLN A 24 -1.86 9.09 16.31
C GLN A 24 -3.07 8.82 17.21
N ASN A 25 -3.75 7.68 17.05
CA ASN A 25 -5.00 7.35 17.73
C ASN A 25 -6.02 8.48 17.64
N TYR A 26 -6.23 9.01 16.42
CA TYR A 26 -7.23 10.06 16.20
C TYR A 26 -8.64 9.55 16.46
N GLU A 27 -9.47 10.44 17.00
CA GLU A 27 -10.87 10.19 17.36
C GLU A 27 -11.82 11.06 16.51
N ASP A 28 -13.12 10.79 16.61
CA ASP A 28 -14.20 11.52 15.93
C ASP A 28 -13.98 11.66 14.41
N ASP A 29 -14.12 12.86 13.86
CA ASP A 29 -14.02 13.15 12.42
C ASP A 29 -12.62 12.91 11.84
N PHE A 30 -11.61 12.77 12.69
CA PHE A 30 -10.23 12.48 12.30
C PHE A 30 -9.86 11.00 12.47
N ALA A 31 -10.74 10.18 13.05
CA ALA A 31 -10.51 8.76 13.24
C ALA A 31 -10.33 8.03 11.91
N SER A 32 -9.56 6.94 11.94
CA SER A 32 -9.41 6.08 10.78
C SER A 32 -10.75 5.44 10.41
N ASN A 33 -11.12 5.55 9.13
CA ASN A 33 -12.30 4.88 8.57
C ASN A 33 -12.16 3.35 8.57
N TYR A 34 -10.93 2.85 8.76
CA TYR A 34 -10.59 1.43 8.75
C TYR A 34 -10.32 0.87 10.14
N SER A 35 -10.61 1.61 11.22
CA SER A 35 -10.37 1.18 12.61
C SER A 35 -10.97 -0.21 12.92
N TYR A 36 -12.18 -0.51 12.42
CA TYR A 36 -12.79 -1.83 12.59
C TYR A 36 -11.97 -2.95 11.94
N LEU A 37 -11.52 -2.75 10.71
CA LEU A 37 -10.68 -3.70 9.99
C LEU A 37 -9.36 -3.91 10.74
N VAL A 38 -8.69 -2.82 11.10
CA VAL A 38 -7.39 -2.85 11.79
C VAL A 38 -7.50 -3.57 13.14
N ASN A 39 -8.53 -3.25 13.93
CA ASN A 39 -8.79 -3.92 15.21
C ASN A 39 -9.06 -5.42 15.03
N LYS A 40 -9.71 -5.83 13.94
CA LYS A 40 -9.91 -7.25 13.62
C LYS A 40 -8.57 -7.92 13.30
N VAL A 41 -7.74 -7.31 12.44
CA VAL A 41 -6.44 -7.86 12.04
C VAL A 41 -5.46 -7.92 13.22
N GLN A 42 -5.43 -6.90 14.09
CA GLN A 42 -4.64 -6.92 15.33
C GLN A 42 -5.07 -8.05 16.28
N LYS A 43 -6.39 -8.31 16.41
CA LYS A 43 -6.89 -9.46 17.19
C LYS A 43 -6.44 -10.79 16.62
N ASP A 44 -6.37 -10.92 15.30
CA ASP A 44 -5.87 -12.14 14.67
C ASP A 44 -4.36 -12.29 14.89
N CYS A 45 -3.59 -11.20 14.80
CA CYS A 45 -2.17 -11.20 15.18
C CYS A 45 -1.96 -11.59 16.64
N LEU A 46 -2.80 -11.10 17.56
CA LEU A 46 -2.70 -11.43 18.98
C LEU A 46 -2.97 -12.91 19.25
N LYS A 47 -3.96 -13.51 18.56
CA LYS A 47 -4.21 -14.95 18.67
C LYS A 47 -3.00 -15.76 18.20
N ASP A 48 -2.43 -15.38 17.06
CA ASP A 48 -1.25 -16.06 16.51
C ASP A 48 -0.04 -15.88 17.45
N ALA A 49 0.16 -14.69 18.00
CA ALA A 49 1.21 -14.41 18.98
C ALA A 49 1.10 -15.29 20.23
N ILE A 50 -0.13 -15.46 20.77
CA ILE A 50 -0.38 -16.35 21.92
C ILE A 50 -0.06 -17.81 21.58
N LEU A 51 -0.38 -18.27 20.37
CA LEU A 51 -0.08 -19.63 19.92
C LEU A 51 1.42 -19.87 19.73
N ASP A 52 2.16 -18.82 19.37
CA ASP A 52 3.61 -18.83 19.15
C ASP A 52 4.43 -18.49 20.42
N ASP A 53 3.80 -18.45 21.60
CA ASP A 53 4.41 -18.03 22.88
C ASP A 53 5.05 -16.62 22.85
N LYS A 54 4.59 -15.74 21.94
CA LYS A 54 4.96 -14.32 21.91
C LYS A 54 4.13 -13.52 22.90
N CYS A 55 4.75 -12.57 23.60
CA CYS A 55 4.11 -11.81 24.67
C CYS A 55 3.34 -10.56 24.21
N ASP A 56 3.57 -10.08 22.99
CA ASP A 56 2.98 -8.85 22.47
C ASP A 56 2.82 -8.85 20.95
N ILE A 57 2.07 -7.85 20.47
CA ILE A 57 1.93 -7.50 19.06
C ILE A 57 2.43 -6.06 18.87
N PHE A 58 2.72 -5.70 17.63
CA PHE A 58 3.16 -4.36 17.29
C PHE A 58 2.13 -3.29 17.70
N ASP A 59 2.56 -2.33 18.52
CA ASP A 59 1.79 -1.14 18.88
C ASP A 59 1.86 -0.10 17.77
N LEU A 60 0.71 0.16 17.11
CA LEU A 60 0.59 1.08 15.99
C LEU A 60 0.96 2.53 16.35
N SER A 61 0.95 2.90 17.64
CA SER A 61 1.43 4.22 18.09
C SER A 61 2.92 4.44 17.81
N ASN A 62 3.67 3.37 17.55
CA ASN A 62 5.07 3.42 17.14
C ASN A 62 5.27 3.66 15.63
N LEU A 63 4.21 3.84 14.85
CA LEU A 63 4.30 4.26 13.45
C LEU A 63 4.47 5.78 13.32
N SER A 64 5.15 6.20 12.26
CA SER A 64 5.21 7.59 11.84
C SER A 64 5.14 7.67 10.33
N VAL A 65 4.22 8.48 9.78
CA VAL A 65 4.14 8.70 8.34
C VAL A 65 5.06 9.88 7.99
N THR A 66 6.12 9.62 7.24
CA THR A 66 7.06 10.66 6.80
C THR A 66 6.48 11.47 5.66
N CYS A 67 5.85 10.81 4.68
CA CYS A 67 5.13 11.48 3.61
C CYS A 67 4.05 10.58 3.00
N GLY A 68 3.03 11.23 2.44
CA GLY A 68 2.03 10.60 1.58
C GLY A 68 1.94 11.35 0.27
N LEU A 69 2.25 10.68 -0.84
CA LEU A 69 2.39 11.31 -2.14
C LEU A 69 1.31 10.78 -3.09
N PHE A 70 0.40 11.63 -3.54
CA PHE A 70 -0.49 11.29 -4.64
C PHE A 70 0.20 11.59 -5.98
N ILE A 71 0.67 10.55 -6.67
CA ILE A 71 1.53 10.63 -7.87
C ILE A 71 0.84 9.97 -9.07
N PRO A 72 -0.27 10.52 -9.60
CA PRO A 72 -0.99 9.88 -10.70
C PRO A 72 -0.28 10.03 -12.06
N THR A 73 0.56 11.05 -12.24
CA THR A 73 1.15 11.37 -13.55
C THR A 73 2.55 10.81 -13.74
N LEU A 74 2.91 10.52 -14.99
CA LEU A 74 4.26 10.08 -15.36
C LEU A 74 5.31 11.18 -15.06
N ASP A 75 4.96 12.44 -15.25
CA ASP A 75 5.86 13.56 -14.94
C ASP A 75 6.18 13.64 -13.45
N ALA A 76 5.20 13.39 -12.57
CA ALA A 76 5.42 13.37 -11.12
C ALA A 76 6.26 12.16 -10.69
N VAL A 77 6.11 11.00 -11.35
CA VAL A 77 6.99 9.84 -11.17
C VAL A 77 8.46 10.23 -11.44
N LYS A 78 8.73 10.88 -12.57
CA LYS A 78 10.11 11.29 -12.92
C LYS A 78 10.63 12.43 -12.03
N SER A 79 9.82 13.47 -11.83
CA SER A 79 10.28 14.71 -11.19
C SER A 79 10.27 14.66 -9.66
N ILE A 80 9.33 13.96 -9.03
CA ILE A 80 9.19 13.87 -7.57
C ILE A 80 9.85 12.59 -7.06
N LEU A 81 9.48 11.43 -7.60
CA LEU A 81 10.04 10.14 -7.15
C LEU A 81 11.44 9.87 -7.69
N LYS A 82 11.94 10.69 -8.64
CA LYS A 82 13.29 10.56 -9.24
C LYS A 82 13.51 9.17 -9.86
N ILE A 83 12.46 8.60 -10.45
CA ILE A 83 12.53 7.37 -11.22
C ILE A 83 12.88 7.76 -12.66
N ASP A 84 14.14 7.58 -13.04
CA ASP A 84 14.65 7.96 -14.36
C ASP A 84 14.05 7.11 -15.48
N ASP A 85 13.91 5.80 -15.22
CA ASP A 85 13.37 4.81 -16.15
C ASP A 85 12.11 4.13 -15.57
N PRO A 86 10.96 4.81 -15.58
CA PRO A 86 9.71 4.23 -15.10
C PRO A 86 9.17 3.20 -16.09
N VAL A 87 8.32 2.29 -15.61
CA VAL A 87 7.58 1.37 -16.48
C VAL A 87 6.84 2.17 -17.56
N GLU A 88 7.00 1.76 -18.82
CA GLU A 88 6.37 2.43 -19.95
C GLU A 88 4.85 2.15 -19.94
N PRO A 89 4.01 3.18 -19.85
CA PRO A 89 2.57 2.98 -19.77
C PRO A 89 1.99 2.56 -21.12
N LEU A 90 0.98 1.68 -21.09
CA LEU A 90 0.20 1.32 -22.28
C LEU A 90 -0.47 2.55 -22.90
N LYS A 91 -0.86 3.50 -22.05
CA LYS A 91 -1.50 4.75 -22.45
C LYS A 91 -1.30 5.84 -21.40
N LEU A 92 -1.29 7.08 -21.86
CA LEU A 92 -1.43 8.27 -21.02
C LEU A 92 -2.81 8.92 -21.20
N ILE A 93 -3.49 9.21 -20.08
CA ILE A 93 -4.74 9.98 -20.06
C ILE A 93 -4.46 11.30 -19.36
N LYS A 94 -4.22 12.38 -20.13
CA LYS A 94 -3.84 13.70 -19.57
C LYS A 94 -2.62 13.60 -18.64
N GLY A 95 -1.63 12.78 -19.03
CA GLY A 95 -0.42 12.51 -18.24
C GLY A 95 -0.57 11.41 -17.17
N ILE A 96 -1.79 10.95 -16.87
CA ILE A 96 -2.04 9.83 -15.96
C ILE A 96 -1.61 8.53 -16.63
N LYS A 97 -0.80 7.75 -15.91
CA LYS A 97 -0.25 6.47 -16.36
C LYS A 97 -1.30 5.35 -16.29
N VAL A 98 -1.43 4.60 -17.37
CA VAL A 98 -2.31 3.41 -17.48
C VAL A 98 -1.45 2.20 -17.83
N TYR A 99 -1.43 1.21 -16.93
CA TYR A 99 -0.77 -0.08 -17.11
C TYR A 99 -1.79 -1.21 -17.18
N ASP A 100 -1.33 -2.41 -17.53
CA ASP A 100 -2.01 -3.66 -17.20
C ASP A 100 -1.57 -4.15 -15.81
N ASP A 101 -2.07 -5.31 -15.37
CA ASP A 101 -1.75 -5.87 -14.05
C ASP A 101 -0.24 -6.11 -13.83
N ILE A 102 0.50 -6.49 -14.87
CA ILE A 102 1.95 -6.74 -14.76
C ILE A 102 2.67 -5.40 -14.57
N GLY A 103 2.40 -4.43 -15.43
CA GLY A 103 3.01 -3.10 -15.34
C GLY A 103 2.61 -2.36 -14.05
N ASP A 104 1.38 -2.57 -13.55
CA ASP A 104 0.96 -2.00 -12.27
C ASP A 104 1.73 -2.61 -11.09
N ILE A 105 1.99 -3.93 -11.08
CA ILE A 105 2.82 -4.55 -10.04
C ILE A 105 4.24 -4.00 -10.08
N GLU A 106 4.89 -4.02 -11.25
CA GLU A 106 6.26 -3.51 -11.42
C GLU A 106 6.37 -2.04 -11.01
N MET A 107 5.46 -1.20 -11.48
CA MET A 107 5.46 0.22 -11.17
C MET A 107 5.14 0.48 -9.68
N SER A 108 4.27 -0.32 -9.05
CA SER A 108 3.99 -0.19 -7.62
C SER A 108 5.24 -0.44 -6.77
N ILE A 109 6.08 -1.42 -7.14
CA ILE A 109 7.36 -1.70 -6.46
C ILE A 109 8.31 -0.52 -6.63
N LEU A 110 8.52 -0.04 -7.86
CA LEU A 110 9.37 1.13 -8.12
C LEU A 110 8.92 2.37 -7.34
N MET A 111 7.60 2.62 -7.29
CA MET A 111 7.04 3.74 -6.53
C MET A 111 7.28 3.58 -5.02
N ALA A 112 7.13 2.38 -4.48
CA ALA A 112 7.36 2.09 -3.06
C ALA A 112 8.84 2.31 -2.69
N GLU A 113 9.76 1.77 -3.48
CA GLU A 113 11.21 1.92 -3.25
C GLU A 113 11.65 3.38 -3.38
N ALA A 114 11.12 4.10 -4.38
CA ALA A 114 11.41 5.51 -4.54
C ALA A 114 10.88 6.34 -3.38
N ALA A 115 9.63 6.12 -2.94
CA ALA A 115 9.06 6.79 -1.78
C ALA A 115 9.91 6.58 -0.53
N LYS A 116 10.29 5.32 -0.23
CA LYS A 116 11.20 4.96 0.86
C LYS A 116 12.52 5.74 0.77
N LYS A 117 13.14 5.74 -0.41
CA LYS A 117 14.46 6.34 -0.64
C LYS A 117 14.46 7.87 -0.49
N ILE A 118 13.47 8.57 -1.04
CA ILE A 118 13.44 10.04 -0.99
C ILE A 118 13.10 10.58 0.40
N SER A 119 12.41 9.79 1.23
CA SER A 119 11.99 10.19 2.57
C SER A 119 12.88 9.63 3.69
N ASP A 120 13.85 8.77 3.36
CA ASP A 120 14.64 8.01 4.34
C ASP A 120 13.75 7.23 5.33
N SER A 121 12.65 6.65 4.83
CA SER A 121 11.71 5.87 5.62
C SER A 121 12.16 4.40 5.73
N TYR A 122 11.72 3.73 6.80
CA TYR A 122 11.96 2.30 6.99
C TYR A 122 11.15 1.45 6.00
N VAL A 123 9.88 1.82 5.77
CA VAL A 123 8.97 1.14 4.84
C VAL A 123 8.48 2.09 3.76
N GLY A 124 8.50 1.63 2.51
CA GLY A 124 7.83 2.26 1.38
C GLY A 124 6.55 1.53 0.99
N ILE A 125 5.52 2.26 0.59
CA ILE A 125 4.27 1.70 0.06
C ILE A 125 3.98 2.34 -1.29
N GLY A 126 3.72 1.52 -2.31
CA GLY A 126 3.42 1.96 -3.66
C GLY A 126 2.07 1.43 -4.13
N THR A 127 1.24 2.26 -4.74
CA THR A 127 -0.03 1.82 -5.35
C THR A 127 -0.24 2.43 -6.74
N THR A 128 -0.64 1.60 -7.70
CA THR A 128 -1.05 2.04 -9.04
C THR A 128 -2.13 1.11 -9.60
N ALA A 129 -3.03 1.64 -10.43
CA ALA A 129 -4.01 0.82 -11.10
C ALA A 129 -4.49 1.45 -12.40
N GLY A 130 -4.18 0.82 -13.53
CA GLY A 130 -4.72 1.10 -14.85
C GLY A 130 -5.90 0.19 -15.16
N ILE A 131 -5.65 -0.84 -15.97
CA ILE A 131 -6.61 -1.86 -16.41
C ILE A 131 -6.34 -3.16 -15.66
N GLY A 132 -7.36 -3.67 -14.97
CA GLY A 132 -7.25 -4.88 -14.17
C GLY A 132 -7.42 -4.61 -12.68
N TYR A 133 -6.76 -5.43 -11.87
CA TYR A 133 -6.80 -5.46 -10.41
C TYR A 133 -5.81 -4.49 -9.74
N GLY A 134 -4.90 -3.90 -10.53
CA GLY A 134 -3.90 -2.94 -10.04
C GLY A 134 -2.78 -3.59 -9.23
N GLY A 135 -1.83 -2.76 -8.81
CA GLY A 135 -0.62 -3.15 -8.11
C GLY A 135 -0.47 -2.42 -6.78
N ILE A 136 -0.08 -3.17 -5.77
CA ILE A 136 0.21 -2.75 -4.41
C ILE A 136 1.57 -3.34 -4.06
N ALA A 137 2.47 -2.53 -3.52
CA ALA A 137 3.75 -2.97 -2.98
C ALA A 137 3.99 -2.39 -1.59
N ILE A 138 4.52 -3.21 -0.69
CA ILE A 138 5.10 -2.82 0.60
C ILE A 138 6.54 -3.32 0.59
N VAL A 139 7.49 -2.41 0.79
CA VAL A 139 8.93 -2.70 0.66
C VAL A 139 9.71 -2.18 1.86
N ASP A 140 10.68 -2.96 2.31
CA ASP A 140 11.78 -2.50 3.15
C ASP A 140 13.13 -2.90 2.52
N ASP A 141 14.21 -2.94 3.31
CA ASP A 141 15.54 -3.33 2.86
C ASP A 141 15.72 -4.85 2.67
N ASP A 142 14.89 -5.67 3.29
CA ASP A 142 15.00 -7.13 3.33
C ASP A 142 13.89 -7.84 2.53
N VAL A 143 12.74 -7.20 2.31
CA VAL A 143 11.56 -7.81 1.71
C VAL A 143 10.80 -6.88 0.76
N ILE A 144 10.25 -7.48 -0.30
CA ILE A 144 9.24 -6.91 -1.19
C ILE A 144 7.99 -7.77 -1.08
N ILE A 145 6.88 -7.17 -0.68
CA ILE A 145 5.56 -7.78 -0.73
C ILE A 145 4.76 -7.08 -1.82
N SER A 146 4.33 -7.82 -2.84
CA SER A 146 3.55 -7.29 -3.95
C SER A 146 2.22 -8.04 -4.12
N THR A 147 1.14 -7.33 -4.42
CA THR A 147 -0.18 -7.92 -4.66
C THR A 147 -1.09 -7.02 -5.48
N SER A 148 -2.30 -7.47 -5.79
CA SER A 148 -3.37 -6.70 -6.43
C SER A 148 -4.55 -6.44 -5.49
N SER A 149 -5.51 -5.59 -5.89
CA SER A 149 -6.64 -5.23 -5.03
C SER A 149 -7.79 -6.25 -5.01
N ASP A 150 -7.69 -7.39 -5.70
CA ASP A 150 -8.78 -8.37 -5.88
C ASP A 150 -10.06 -7.88 -6.59
N VAL A 151 -10.12 -6.62 -7.03
CA VAL A 151 -11.25 -6.03 -7.76
C VAL A 151 -10.77 -5.46 -9.09
N SER A 152 -11.26 -6.01 -10.20
CA SER A 152 -10.90 -5.53 -11.53
C SER A 152 -11.69 -4.27 -11.89
N ALA A 153 -11.01 -3.28 -12.47
CA ALA A 153 -11.63 -2.11 -13.08
C ALA A 153 -10.79 -1.62 -14.27
N ASP A 154 -11.33 -0.68 -15.04
CA ASP A 154 -10.69 -0.12 -16.23
C ASP A 154 -10.68 1.40 -16.15
N LEU A 155 -9.49 1.98 -15.91
CA LEU A 155 -9.30 3.42 -15.78
C LEU A 155 -9.66 4.21 -17.05
N ILE A 156 -9.71 3.56 -18.21
CA ILE A 156 -10.06 4.20 -19.49
C ILE A 156 -11.58 4.34 -19.62
N LYS A 157 -12.37 3.51 -18.94
CA LYS A 157 -13.83 3.50 -19.03
C LYS A 157 -14.45 4.35 -17.92
N ALA A 158 -15.59 4.97 -18.23
CA ALA A 158 -16.40 5.68 -17.24
C ALA A 158 -17.17 4.66 -16.38
N ASN A 159 -16.52 4.10 -15.35
CA ASN A 159 -17.16 3.23 -14.36
C ASN A 159 -16.70 3.57 -12.95
N SER A 160 -17.35 4.57 -12.35
CA SER A 160 -16.98 5.09 -11.04
C SER A 160 -17.17 4.08 -9.91
N ASN A 161 -18.14 3.15 -10.02
CA ASN A 161 -18.41 2.18 -8.95
C ASN A 161 -17.29 1.15 -8.85
N ASP A 162 -16.89 0.55 -9.97
CA ASP A 162 -15.82 -0.46 -9.96
C ASP A 162 -14.47 0.18 -9.58
N MET A 163 -14.21 1.40 -10.04
CA MET A 163 -13.04 2.18 -9.62
C MET A 163 -13.03 2.45 -8.11
N TYR A 164 -14.18 2.83 -7.54
CA TYR A 164 -14.32 3.06 -6.11
C TYR A 164 -14.14 1.77 -5.29
N MET A 165 -14.75 0.66 -5.73
CA MET A 165 -14.58 -0.63 -5.07
C MET A 165 -13.14 -1.14 -5.15
N ARG A 166 -12.47 -0.93 -6.29
CA ARG A 166 -11.04 -1.20 -6.47
C ARG A 166 -10.19 -0.40 -5.49
N GLN A 167 -10.40 0.91 -5.41
CA GLN A 167 -9.75 1.79 -4.45
C GLN A 167 -9.95 1.31 -3.01
N LYS A 168 -11.21 1.12 -2.59
CA LYS A 168 -11.54 0.69 -1.23
C LYS A 168 -10.83 -0.61 -0.88
N ARG A 169 -10.95 -1.64 -1.74
CA ARG A 169 -10.33 -2.94 -1.46
C ARG A 169 -8.81 -2.87 -1.47
N GLY A 170 -8.21 -2.03 -2.33
CA GLY A 170 -6.78 -1.78 -2.33
C GLY A 170 -6.28 -1.18 -1.02
N ILE A 171 -7.03 -0.23 -0.45
CA ILE A 171 -6.71 0.35 0.86
C ILE A 171 -6.81 -0.72 1.95
N GLU A 172 -7.92 -1.44 2.02
CA GLU A 172 -8.14 -2.50 3.02
C GLU A 172 -7.03 -3.55 2.99
N LYS A 173 -6.69 -4.06 1.80
CA LYS A 173 -5.69 -5.11 1.64
C LYS A 173 -4.29 -4.62 1.99
N THR A 174 -3.96 -3.38 1.65
CA THR A 174 -2.67 -2.78 2.02
C THR A 174 -2.54 -2.65 3.54
N LEU A 175 -3.59 -2.17 4.23
CA LEU A 175 -3.57 -2.06 5.69
C LEU A 175 -3.49 -3.43 6.37
N GLU A 176 -4.22 -4.42 5.85
CA GLU A 176 -4.16 -5.81 6.32
C GLU A 176 -2.74 -6.39 6.22
N ILE A 177 -2.10 -6.27 5.05
CA ILE A 177 -0.72 -6.74 4.84
C ILE A 177 0.26 -5.98 5.72
N LEU A 178 0.12 -4.65 5.83
CA LEU A 178 1.00 -3.83 6.67
C LEU A 178 0.97 -4.31 8.13
N ILE A 179 -0.21 -4.58 8.70
CA ILE A 179 -0.32 -5.02 10.09
C ILE A 179 0.28 -6.42 10.27
N TYR A 180 0.01 -7.36 9.35
CA TYR A 180 0.66 -8.68 9.43
C TYR A 180 2.17 -8.57 9.31
N TYR A 181 2.68 -7.73 8.40
CA TYR A 181 4.11 -7.49 8.20
C TYR A 181 4.77 -6.91 9.46
N LEU A 182 4.16 -5.90 10.10
CA LEU A 182 4.65 -5.30 11.34
C LEU A 182 4.73 -6.30 12.50
N ASN A 183 3.95 -7.38 12.44
CA ASN A 183 3.94 -8.48 13.43
C ASN A 183 4.77 -9.70 12.99
N GLY A 184 5.50 -9.61 11.87
CA GLY A 184 6.28 -10.71 11.31
C GLY A 184 5.43 -11.91 10.86
N ASN A 185 4.14 -11.72 10.61
CA ASN A 185 3.20 -12.80 10.33
C ASN A 185 3.09 -13.08 8.82
N PHE A 186 4.21 -13.51 8.23
CA PHE A 186 4.32 -13.77 6.79
C PHE A 186 3.43 -14.92 6.30
N GLU A 187 3.06 -15.88 7.16
CA GLU A 187 2.15 -16.97 6.79
C GLU A 187 0.73 -16.45 6.52
N ARG A 188 0.23 -15.49 7.32
CA ARG A 188 -1.03 -14.80 7.02
C ARG A 188 -0.94 -14.06 5.69
N ILE A 189 0.16 -13.36 5.43
CA ILE A 189 0.37 -12.62 4.18
C ILE A 189 0.34 -13.59 2.96
N LYS A 190 1.03 -14.74 3.04
CA LYS A 190 1.01 -15.78 2.00
C LYS A 190 -0.38 -16.38 1.76
N SER A 191 -1.24 -16.39 2.78
CA SER A 191 -2.61 -16.91 2.66
C SER A 191 -3.57 -15.98 1.90
N LEU A 192 -3.18 -14.73 1.69
CA LEU A 192 -3.98 -13.77 0.93
C LEU A 192 -3.85 -14.02 -0.59
N ASN A 193 -4.91 -13.69 -1.32
CA ASN A 193 -4.96 -13.88 -2.77
C ASN A 193 -3.89 -13.06 -3.48
N ASN A 194 -3.26 -13.65 -4.50
CA ASN A 194 -2.34 -12.97 -5.42
C ASN A 194 -1.21 -12.20 -4.71
N VAL A 195 -0.68 -12.75 -3.61
CA VAL A 195 0.48 -12.17 -2.93
C VAL A 195 1.76 -12.87 -3.39
N ASN A 196 2.79 -12.07 -3.66
CA ASN A 196 4.15 -12.53 -3.87
C ASN A 196 5.07 -11.86 -2.84
N ILE A 197 6.00 -12.62 -2.28
CA ILE A 197 6.96 -12.16 -1.27
C ILE A 197 8.36 -12.52 -1.76
N ILE A 198 9.21 -11.51 -1.92
CA ILE A 198 10.61 -11.67 -2.34
C ILE A 198 11.50 -11.19 -1.21
N TYR A 199 12.44 -12.03 -0.79
CA TYR A 199 13.49 -11.67 0.18
C TYR A 199 14.74 -11.21 -0.58
N LYS A 200 15.35 -10.11 -0.15
CA LYS A 200 16.52 -9.46 -0.78
C LYS A 200 17.84 -10.07 -0.33
#